data_AF-A0A8H8UK96-F1
#
_entry.id   AF-A0A8H8UK96-F1
#
_cell.length_a   1.000
_cell.length_b   1.000
_cell.length_c   1.000
_cell.angle_alpha   90.00
_cell.angle_beta   90.00
_cell.angle_gamma   90.00
#
_symmetry.space_group_name_H-M   'P 1'
#
loop_
_entity.id
_entity.type
_entity.pdbx_description
1 polymer ?
#
loop_
_entity_poly.entity_id
_entity_poly.type
_entity_poly.pdbx_seq_one_letter_code
_entity_poly.pdbx_strand_id
1 'polypeptide(L)'
;MGSEMNTIVTILTMHIPLSLPTLLALTLLPYSSLAQFVPAPTDLLNATGYAGIPVRYKEVPTGICELDPNVKSYAGYADVDEDQHIFFWFFESRKGDAETAPLTVSDYGCDAFFDWWF
;
A
#
# COMPACT_ATOMS: atom_id res chain seq x y z
N MET A 1 -22.79 -15.45 21.71
CA MET A 1 -23.90 -15.42 20.71
C MET A 1 -25.21 -15.33 21.48
N GLY A 2 -25.79 -14.14 21.65
CA GLY A 2 -27.09 -14.03 22.36
C GLY A 2 -27.56 -12.67 22.89
N SER A 3 -26.72 -11.63 22.97
CA SER A 3 -27.16 -10.33 23.57
C SER A 3 -27.25 -9.15 22.59
N GLU A 4 -26.73 -9.27 21.36
CA GLU A 4 -26.65 -8.13 20.43
C GLU A 4 -27.85 -8.01 19.47
N MET A 5 -28.68 -9.04 19.34
CA MET A 5 -29.81 -9.02 18.40
C MET A 5 -31.05 -8.26 18.90
N ASN A 6 -31.17 -7.95 20.19
CA ASN A 6 -32.36 -7.28 20.73
C ASN A 6 -32.32 -5.75 20.65
N THR A 7 -31.15 -5.14 20.49
CA THR A 7 -31.01 -3.68 20.38
C THR A 7 -31.37 -3.18 18.99
N ILE A 8 -31.13 -3.98 17.94
CA ILE A 8 -31.38 -3.60 16.54
C ILE A 8 -32.88 -3.63 16.22
N VAL A 9 -33.64 -4.55 16.82
CA VAL A 9 -35.07 -4.71 16.52
C VAL A 9 -35.92 -3.59 17.13
N THR A 10 -35.47 -2.94 18.21
CA THR A 10 -36.26 -1.89 18.90
C THR A 10 -36.21 -0.52 18.18
N ILE A 11 -35.23 -0.28 17.31
CA ILE A 11 -35.13 0.99 16.56
C ILE A 11 -36.13 1.04 15.39
N LEU A 12 -36.63 -0.12 14.93
CA LEU A 12 -37.44 -0.23 13.72
C LEU A 12 -38.94 0.11 13.91
N THR A 13 -39.41 0.39 15.13
CA THR A 13 -40.85 0.62 15.41
C THR A 13 -41.24 2.07 15.71
N MET A 14 -40.30 3.03 15.73
CA MET A 14 -40.66 4.45 15.80
C MET A 14 -41.09 4.94 14.41
N HIS A 15 -42.39 5.16 14.24
CA HIS A 15 -42.98 5.84 13.09
C HIS A 15 -42.60 7.33 13.14
N ILE A 16 -41.35 7.64 12.82
CA ILE A 16 -40.89 9.01 12.63
C ILE A 16 -41.37 9.45 11.24
N PRO A 17 -42.19 10.52 11.12
CA PRO A 17 -42.62 11.00 9.81
C PRO A 17 -41.39 11.41 9.01
N LEU A 18 -41.20 10.75 7.87
CA LEU A 18 -40.10 10.98 6.92
C LEU A 18 -40.30 12.34 6.25
N SER A 19 -40.06 13.42 6.97
CA SER A 19 -40.15 14.77 6.45
C SER A 19 -38.96 15.07 5.54
N LEU A 20 -39.19 15.82 4.46
CA LEU A 20 -38.14 16.21 3.51
C LEU A 20 -36.83 16.77 4.15
N PRO A 21 -36.85 17.52 5.28
CA PRO A 21 -35.61 17.99 5.90
C PRO A 21 -34.80 16.89 6.60
N THR A 22 -35.41 15.79 7.06
CA THR A 22 -34.66 14.66 7.65
C THR A 22 -33.92 13.82 6.60
N LEU A 23 -34.43 13.78 5.36
CA LEU A 23 -33.75 13.13 4.24
C LEU A 23 -32.50 13.90 3.80
N LEU A 24 -32.53 15.24 3.88
CA LEU A 24 -31.43 16.13 3.51
C LEU A 24 -30.27 16.12 4.53
N ALA A 25 -30.55 15.82 5.80
CA ALA A 25 -29.53 15.76 6.85
C ALA A 25 -28.62 14.52 6.72
N LEU A 26 -29.12 13.41 6.15
CA LEU A 26 -28.34 12.17 6.00
C LEU A 26 -27.30 12.26 4.86
N THR A 27 -27.48 13.15 3.89
CA THR A 27 -26.54 13.37 2.77
C THR A 27 -25.33 14.23 3.15
N LEU A 28 -25.34 14.85 4.35
CA LEU A 28 -24.30 15.74 4.86
C LEU A 28 -23.33 15.06 5.84
N LEU A 29 -23.48 13.74 6.08
CA LEU A 29 -22.44 13.00 6.79
C LEU A 29 -21.15 13.10 5.97
N PRO A 30 -20.08 13.71 6.50
CA PRO A 30 -18.81 13.72 5.79
C PRO A 30 -18.42 12.26 5.56
N TYR A 31 -18.24 11.91 4.28
CA TYR A 31 -17.66 10.63 3.88
C TYR A 31 -16.32 10.54 4.60
N SER A 32 -16.31 9.82 5.73
CA SER A 32 -15.10 9.59 6.50
C SER A 32 -14.26 8.69 5.60
N SER A 33 -13.21 9.25 5.02
CA SER A 33 -12.27 8.50 4.21
C SER A 33 -11.71 7.38 5.08
N LEU A 34 -12.12 6.14 4.80
CA LEU A 34 -11.49 4.99 5.41
C LEU A 34 -10.09 4.89 4.80
N ALA A 35 -9.09 5.42 5.51
CA ALA A 35 -7.69 5.11 5.24
C ALA A 35 -7.46 3.64 5.61
N GLN A 36 -7.95 2.73 4.76
CA GLN A 36 -7.72 1.30 4.92
C GLN A 36 -6.29 1.01 4.48
N PHE A 37 -5.52 0.36 5.35
CA PHE A 37 -4.22 -0.16 4.98
C PHE A 37 -4.40 -1.11 3.80
N VAL A 38 -3.54 -0.94 2.78
CA VAL A 38 -3.49 -1.90 1.68
C VAL A 38 -3.17 -3.27 2.29
N PRO A 39 -3.97 -4.32 2.01
CA PRO A 39 -3.67 -5.64 2.54
C PRO A 39 -2.29 -6.08 2.07
N ALA A 40 -1.58 -6.82 2.92
CA ALA A 40 -0.24 -7.28 2.60
C ALA A 40 -0.26 -8.10 1.28
N PRO A 41 0.64 -7.80 0.34
CA PRO A 41 0.73 -8.57 -0.90
C PRO A 41 1.14 -10.02 -0.59
N THR A 42 0.56 -10.96 -1.33
CA THR A 42 0.78 -12.40 -1.17
C THR A 42 1.66 -12.99 -2.28
N ASP A 43 1.99 -12.18 -3.29
CA ASP A 43 2.67 -12.56 -4.53
C ASP A 43 4.15 -12.14 -4.55
N LEU A 44 4.78 -11.98 -3.38
CA LEU A 44 6.19 -11.62 -3.28
C LEU A 44 7.09 -12.83 -3.59
N LEU A 45 8.13 -12.59 -4.37
CA LEU A 45 9.24 -13.51 -4.61
C LEU A 45 10.26 -13.38 -3.48
N ASN A 46 10.92 -14.49 -3.14
CA ASN A 46 11.95 -14.53 -2.10
C ASN A 46 13.34 -14.74 -2.71
N ALA A 47 14.33 -14.02 -2.20
CA ALA A 47 15.74 -14.19 -2.51
C ALA A 47 16.59 -13.99 -1.24
N THR A 48 17.87 -14.36 -1.32
CA THR A 48 18.86 -14.09 -0.27
C THR A 48 19.90 -13.12 -0.82
N GLY A 49 20.03 -11.96 -0.18
CA GLY A 49 21.03 -10.97 -0.52
C GLY A 49 22.45 -11.42 -0.18
N TYR A 50 23.44 -10.68 -0.67
CA TYR A 50 24.87 -11.03 -0.55
C TYR A 50 25.33 -11.25 0.91
N ALA A 51 24.81 -10.46 1.85
CA ALA A 51 25.11 -10.58 3.28
C ALA A 51 24.28 -11.65 4.01
N GLY A 52 23.60 -12.55 3.28
CA GLY A 52 22.70 -13.56 3.86
C GLY A 52 21.34 -13.02 4.31
N ILE A 53 21.03 -11.76 3.97
CA ILE A 53 19.78 -11.10 4.36
C ILE A 53 18.62 -11.58 3.48
N PRO A 54 17.50 -12.07 4.03
CA PRO A 54 16.31 -12.39 3.26
C PRO A 54 15.73 -11.14 2.60
N VAL A 55 15.35 -11.28 1.33
CA VAL A 55 14.75 -10.21 0.52
C VAL A 55 13.45 -10.73 -0.08
N ARG A 56 12.38 -9.95 0.05
CA ARG A 56 11.07 -10.23 -0.54
C ARG A 56 10.68 -9.11 -1.49
N TYR A 57 10.38 -9.42 -2.75
CA TYR A 57 10.20 -8.39 -3.77
C TYR A 57 9.28 -8.85 -4.90
N LYS A 58 8.84 -7.89 -5.72
CA LYS A 58 8.11 -8.16 -6.97
C LYS A 58 8.48 -7.13 -8.01
N GLU A 59 8.30 -7.50 -9.27
CA GLU A 59 8.40 -6.55 -10.39
C GLU A 59 7.25 -5.54 -10.29
N VAL A 60 7.57 -4.28 -10.52
CA VAL A 60 6.60 -3.18 -10.56
C VAL A 60 6.31 -2.87 -12.03
N PRO A 61 5.04 -2.95 -12.47
CA PRO A 61 4.67 -2.65 -13.84
C PRO A 61 5.09 -1.25 -14.27
N THR A 62 5.49 -1.11 -15.53
CA THR A 62 5.73 0.19 -16.17
C THR A 62 4.49 1.08 -16.06
N GLY A 63 4.71 2.38 -15.81
CA GLY A 63 3.67 3.39 -15.71
C GLY A 63 3.36 3.86 -14.29
N ILE A 64 3.92 3.22 -13.25
CA ILE A 64 3.77 3.68 -11.86
C ILE A 64 4.82 4.75 -11.52
N CYS A 65 6.11 4.44 -11.72
CA CYS A 65 7.20 5.41 -11.59
C CYS A 65 8.19 5.34 -12.76
N GLU A 66 8.53 4.13 -13.22
CA GLU A 66 9.29 3.96 -14.47
C GLU A 66 8.34 4.01 -15.67
N LEU A 67 8.67 4.87 -16.64
CA LEU A 67 7.86 5.10 -17.83
C LEU A 67 8.44 4.44 -19.08
N ASP A 68 9.73 4.07 -19.06
CA ASP A 68 10.36 3.31 -20.13
C ASP A 68 9.98 1.82 -20.01
N PRO A 69 9.27 1.24 -20.99
CA PRO A 69 8.88 -0.18 -20.95
C PRO A 69 10.05 -1.14 -21.07
N ASN A 70 11.25 -0.67 -21.44
CA ASN A 70 12.44 -1.50 -21.53
C ASN A 70 13.25 -1.52 -20.23
N VAL A 71 12.85 -0.73 -19.23
CA VAL A 71 13.53 -0.63 -17.94
C VAL A 71 12.67 -1.33 -16.90
N LYS A 72 13.19 -2.42 -16.35
CA LYS A 72 12.48 -3.13 -15.28
C LYS A 72 12.74 -2.45 -13.95
N SER A 73 11.73 -2.50 -13.09
CA SER A 73 11.83 -2.02 -11.73
C SER A 73 11.21 -3.02 -10.77
N TYR A 74 11.74 -3.06 -9.55
CA TYR A 74 11.34 -4.03 -8.54
C TYR A 74 11.24 -3.33 -7.19
N ALA A 75 10.18 -3.61 -6.45
CA ALA A 75 9.99 -3.07 -5.11
C ALA A 75 9.85 -4.21 -4.10
N GLY A 76 10.34 -3.99 -2.89
CA GLY A 76 10.39 -5.04 -1.89
C GLY A 76 10.93 -4.59 -0.55
N TYR A 77 11.22 -5.57 0.30
CA TYR A 77 11.76 -5.41 1.64
C TYR A 77 12.99 -6.31 1.84
N ALA A 78 14.01 -5.78 2.49
CA ALA A 78 15.09 -6.55 3.09
C ALA A 78 14.78 -6.74 4.58
N ASP A 79 14.64 -7.99 5.02
CA ASP A 79 14.27 -8.35 6.38
C ASP A 79 15.56 -8.48 7.22
N VAL A 80 15.97 -7.39 7.88
CA VAL A 80 17.26 -7.31 8.60
C VAL A 80 17.18 -7.83 10.04
N ASP A 81 15.98 -7.89 10.60
CA ASP A 81 15.64 -8.51 11.89
C ASP A 81 14.16 -8.93 11.88
N GLU A 82 13.69 -9.60 12.95
CA GLU A 82 12.31 -10.14 13.06
C GLU A 82 11.23 -9.09 12.78
N ASP A 83 11.38 -7.88 13.33
CA ASP A 83 10.43 -6.77 13.19
C ASP A 83 11.03 -5.57 12.43
N GLN A 84 12.14 -5.78 11.70
CA GLN A 84 12.87 -4.70 11.02
C GLN A 84 12.99 -5.00 9.52
N HIS A 85 12.26 -4.23 8.71
CA HIS A 85 12.14 -4.44 7.27
C HIS A 85 12.44 -3.14 6.52
N ILE A 86 13.53 -3.14 5.75
CA ILE A 86 13.94 -1.98 4.96
C ILE A 86 13.28 -2.05 3.60
N PHE A 87 12.40 -1.10 3.31
CA PHE A 87 11.82 -0.95 1.97
C PHE A 87 12.89 -0.53 0.95
N PHE A 88 12.79 -1.05 -0.27
CA PHE A 88 13.55 -0.56 -1.41
C PHE A 88 12.72 -0.56 -2.69
N TRP A 89 13.11 0.31 -3.61
CA TRP A 89 12.67 0.27 -5.00
C TRP A 89 13.89 0.38 -5.91
N PHE A 90 14.18 -0.71 -6.62
CA PHE A 90 15.29 -0.86 -7.54
C PHE A 90 14.84 -0.64 -8.99
N PHE A 91 15.71 -0.02 -9.79
CA PHE A 91 15.52 0.21 -11.22
C PHE A 91 16.75 -0.29 -11.97
N GLU A 92 16.56 -1.04 -13.06
CA GLU A 92 17.65 -1.43 -13.95
C GLU A 92 18.26 -0.22 -14.66
N SER A 93 19.50 -0.36 -15.14
CA SER A 93 20.17 0.73 -15.86
C SER A 93 19.40 1.09 -17.13
N ARG A 94 19.09 2.38 -17.31
CA ARG A 94 18.51 2.90 -18.57
C ARG A 94 19.51 2.95 -19.73
N LYS A 95 20.80 2.84 -19.43
CA LYS A 95 21.88 2.98 -20.40
C LYS A 95 22.84 1.80 -20.31
N GLY A 96 23.02 1.11 -21.43
CA GLY A 96 23.91 -0.05 -21.52
C GLY A 96 23.28 -1.32 -20.96
N ASP A 97 24.13 -2.30 -20.69
CA ASP A 97 23.72 -3.61 -20.16
C ASP A 97 23.55 -3.53 -18.63
N ALA A 98 22.34 -3.84 -18.16
CA ALA A 98 21.99 -3.81 -16.75
C ALA A 98 22.79 -4.82 -15.91
N GLU A 99 23.27 -5.91 -16.50
CA GLU A 99 24.06 -6.93 -15.77
C GLU A 99 25.47 -6.46 -15.42
N THR A 100 26.01 -5.50 -16.18
CA THR A 100 27.39 -5.00 -16.01
C THR A 100 27.47 -3.55 -15.55
N ALA A 101 26.34 -2.84 -15.54
CA ALA A 101 26.27 -1.46 -15.05
C ALA A 101 26.55 -1.38 -13.54
N PRO A 102 27.21 -0.30 -13.07
CA PRO A 102 27.46 -0.12 -11.64
C PRO A 102 26.16 0.13 -10.87
N LEU A 103 26.01 -0.56 -9.73
CA LEU A 103 24.91 -0.32 -8.80
C LEU A 103 25.15 0.99 -8.02
N THR A 104 24.14 1.84 -7.96
CA THR A 104 24.14 3.05 -7.14
C THR A 104 23.03 2.95 -6.09
N VAL A 105 23.36 3.24 -4.83
CA VAL A 105 22.40 3.35 -3.74
C VAL A 105 22.18 4.83 -3.45
N SER A 106 20.94 5.28 -3.56
CA SER A 106 20.55 6.64 -3.21
C SER A 106 19.96 6.65 -1.81
N ASP A 107 20.70 7.18 -0.84
CA ASP A 107 20.21 7.42 0.52
C ASP A 107 19.66 8.84 0.61
N TYR A 108 18.39 9.01 0.23
CA TYR A 108 17.64 10.22 0.57
C TYR A 108 16.97 9.94 1.92
N GLY A 109 17.62 10.38 3.00
CA GLY A 109 17.17 10.16 4.38
C GLY A 109 15.83 10.83 4.69
N CYS A 110 15.02 10.11 5.47
CA CYS A 110 13.60 10.36 5.77
C CYS A 110 12.74 10.46 4.50
N ASP A 111 11.97 9.41 4.22
CA ASP A 111 10.88 9.41 3.23
C ASP A 111 11.22 9.08 1.76
N ALA A 112 12.10 8.12 1.47
CA ALA A 112 12.14 7.49 0.13
C ALA A 112 10.83 6.74 -0.24
N PHE A 113 9.85 6.68 0.66
CA PHE A 113 8.52 6.09 0.45
C PHE A 113 7.35 7.07 0.63
N PHE A 114 7.60 8.32 1.07
CA PHE A 114 6.55 9.30 1.38
C PHE A 114 6.71 10.65 0.65
N ASP A 115 7.46 10.67 -0.45
CA ASP A 115 7.56 11.81 -1.37
C ASP A 115 7.33 11.26 -2.78
N TRP A 116 6.13 10.85 -3.22
CA TRP A 116 4.94 11.69 -3.35
C TRP A 116 3.74 10.79 -3.72
N TRP A 117 2.81 10.61 -2.80
CA TRP A 117 1.40 10.37 -3.14
C TRP A 117 0.70 11.74 -3.06
N PHE A 118 0.86 12.56 -4.10
CA PHE A 118 -0.10 13.50 -4.70
C PHE A 118 0.55 14.33 -5.82
#